data_AF-A0A328B1L6-F1
#
_entry.id   AF-A0A328B1L6-F1
#
_cell.length_a   1.000
_cell.length_b   1.000
_cell.length_c   1.000
_cell.angle_alpha   90.00
_cell.angle_beta   90.00
_cell.angle_gamma   90.00
#
_symmetry.space_group_name_H-M   'P 1'
#
loop_
_entity.id
_entity.type
_entity.pdbx_description
1 polymer ?
#
loop_
_entity_poly.entity_id
_entity_poly.type
_entity_poly.pdbx_seq_one_letter_code
_entity_poly.pdbx_strand_id
1 'polypeptide(L)'
;MDFTDRRTQLVIAGGALALIAGVLIGWAMTSGHRGERAPPPPASRGGLVIDSNAAPNEGHMDPTKPLRCFVAGQFVGELTLAQCAQHNGVATDALDVGVDPSGALAAAEQAGTVLTPLPPPAEPATPVAAPPTAPTAAAAPQAVSAPTGSCWRYSESQWRKLPTDLTLNACVQTLFAGRCERQGGATYGRWLQQTLRLVPGRVEISGDNRSFRTLVEQGGGCSVPPVG
;
A
#
# COMPACT_ATOMS: atom_id res chain seq x y z
N MET A 1 -51.08 37.68 35.34
CA MET A 1 -49.73 38.29 35.35
C MET A 1 -49.82 39.51 34.45
N ASP A 2 -49.93 40.70 35.03
CA ASP A 2 -50.05 41.94 34.26
C ASP A 2 -48.67 42.34 33.70
N PHE A 3 -48.52 42.22 32.38
CA PHE A 3 -47.26 42.52 31.66
C PHE A 3 -47.03 44.03 31.41
N THR A 4 -47.84 44.89 32.02
CA THR A 4 -47.85 46.34 31.76
C THR A 4 -46.96 47.13 32.73
N ASP A 5 -46.43 46.50 33.78
CA ASP A 5 -45.50 47.17 34.68
C ASP A 5 -44.16 47.44 33.96
N ARG A 6 -43.77 48.72 33.91
CA ARG A 6 -42.57 49.18 33.18
C ARG A 6 -41.30 48.48 33.66
N ARG A 7 -41.27 48.08 34.92
CA ARG A 7 -40.17 47.30 35.51
C ARG A 7 -40.16 45.87 34.98
N THR A 8 -41.31 45.20 34.89
CA THR A 8 -41.44 43.87 34.28
C THR A 8 -41.08 43.88 32.80
N GLN A 9 -41.46 44.92 32.06
CA GLN A 9 -41.07 45.09 30.66
C GLN A 9 -39.55 45.24 30.48
N LEU A 10 -38.89 46.00 31.35
CA LEU A 10 -37.42 46.14 31.32
C LEU A 10 -36.70 44.82 31.65
N VAL A 11 -37.23 44.03 32.58
CA VAL A 11 -36.66 42.71 32.93
C VAL A 11 -36.84 41.71 31.77
N ILE A 12 -38.02 41.66 31.15
CA ILE A 12 -38.29 40.78 30.00
C ILE A 12 -37.44 41.21 28.79
N ALA A 13 -37.34 42.51 28.50
CA ALA A 13 -36.53 43.03 27.41
C ALA A 13 -35.03 42.74 27.62
N GLY A 14 -34.52 42.92 28.84
CA GLY A 14 -33.14 42.59 29.18
C GLY A 14 -32.85 41.09 29.05
N GLY A 15 -33.75 40.24 29.54
CA GLY A 15 -33.64 38.78 29.41
C GLY A 15 -33.67 38.31 27.96
N ALA A 16 -34.57 38.85 27.15
CA ALA A 16 -34.64 38.54 25.72
C ALA A 16 -33.37 38.96 24.98
N LEU A 17 -32.81 40.13 25.29
CA LEU A 17 -31.58 40.63 24.66
C LEU A 17 -30.36 39.78 25.05
N ALA A 18 -30.27 39.33 26.30
CA ALA A 18 -29.21 38.43 26.76
C ALA A 18 -29.28 37.06 26.06
N LEU A 19 -30.48 36.50 25.89
CA LEU A 19 -30.68 35.24 25.17
C LEU A 19 -30.27 35.35 23.69
N ILE A 20 -30.65 36.44 23.02
CA ILE A 20 -30.26 36.67 21.62
C ILE A 20 -28.73 36.77 21.51
N ALA A 21 -28.08 37.51 22.40
CA ALA A 21 -26.62 37.63 22.42
C ALA A 21 -25.94 36.27 22.63
N GLY A 22 -26.44 35.45 23.56
CA GLY A 22 -25.91 34.09 23.81
C GLY A 22 -26.04 33.17 22.58
N VAL A 23 -27.19 33.21 21.90
CA VAL A 23 -27.41 32.42 20.68
C VAL A 23 -26.48 32.85 19.55
N LEU A 24 -26.26 34.15 19.35
CA LEU A 24 -25.35 34.67 18.32
C LEU A 24 -23.90 34.25 18.57
N ILE A 25 -23.43 34.30 19.82
CA ILE A 25 -22.08 33.87 20.20
C ILE A 25 -21.92 32.36 19.97
N GLY A 26 -22.89 31.55 20.42
CA GLY A 26 -22.88 30.11 20.21
C GLY A 26 -22.87 29.72 18.73
N TRP A 27 -23.64 30.44 17.89
CA TRP A 27 -23.66 30.24 16.44
C TRP A 27 -22.34 30.64 15.77
N ALA A 28 -21.70 31.72 16.22
CA ALA A 28 -20.39 32.15 15.71
C ALA A 28 -19.29 31.10 16.02
N MET A 29 -19.28 30.53 17.22
CA MET A 29 -18.29 29.49 17.58
C MET A 29 -18.49 28.17 16.82
N THR A 30 -19.75 27.78 16.56
CA THR A 30 -20.07 26.52 15.85
C THR A 30 -19.99 26.63 14.34
N SER A 31 -20.17 27.83 13.76
CA SER A 31 -20.00 28.05 12.32
C SER A 31 -18.53 28.05 11.89
N GLY A 32 -17.60 28.41 12.78
CA GLY A 32 -16.15 28.35 12.53
C GLY A 32 -15.59 26.94 12.27
N HIS A 33 -16.24 25.88 12.79
CA HIS A 33 -15.78 24.49 12.67
C HIS A 33 -16.43 23.71 11.52
N ARG A 34 -17.35 24.30 10.74
CA ARG A 34 -18.00 23.63 9.60
C ARG A 34 -17.17 23.63 8.31
N GLY A 35 -16.06 24.38 8.30
CA GLY A 35 -15.17 24.53 7.15
C GLY A 35 -13.84 23.80 7.26
N GLU A 36 -13.57 23.14 8.38
CA GLU A 36 -12.39 22.30 8.51
C GLU A 36 -12.59 21.07 7.64
N ARG A 37 -12.12 21.17 6.38
CA ARG A 37 -11.79 19.98 5.59
C ARG A 37 -10.93 19.11 6.50
N ALA A 38 -11.47 17.94 6.85
CA ALA A 38 -10.70 16.91 7.51
C ALA A 38 -9.32 16.87 6.85
N PRO A 39 -8.22 17.00 7.63
CA PRO A 39 -6.89 17.00 7.06
C PRO A 39 -6.80 15.76 6.15
N PRO A 40 -6.26 15.91 4.92
CA PRO A 40 -6.23 14.81 3.96
C PRO A 40 -5.65 13.58 4.67
N PRO A 41 -6.26 12.39 4.48
CA PRO A 41 -5.86 11.21 5.23
C PRO A 41 -4.35 10.99 5.05
N PRO A 42 -3.64 10.51 6.09
CA PRO A 42 -2.17 10.46 6.13
C PRO A 42 -1.52 9.67 4.97
N ALA A 43 -2.29 8.91 4.21
CA ALA A 43 -1.88 8.35 2.92
C ALA A 43 -1.41 9.40 1.90
N SER A 44 -1.82 10.67 2.03
CA SER A 44 -1.41 11.79 1.18
C SER A 44 -0.19 12.57 1.69
N ARG A 45 0.35 12.23 2.87
CA ARG A 45 1.51 12.94 3.46
C ARG A 45 2.79 12.12 3.56
N GLY A 46 2.75 10.85 3.18
CA GLY A 46 3.85 9.90 3.38
C GLY A 46 4.21 9.08 2.14
N GLY A 47 4.00 9.63 0.95
CA GLY A 47 4.64 9.11 -0.26
C GLY A 47 6.02 9.75 -0.39
N LEU A 48 7.08 8.94 -0.46
CA LEU A 48 8.31 9.40 -1.08
C LEU A 48 7.95 9.73 -2.53
N VAL A 49 7.75 11.01 -2.83
CA VAL A 49 7.54 11.47 -4.20
C VAL A 49 8.92 11.41 -4.85
N ILE A 50 9.16 10.36 -5.63
CA ILE A 50 10.26 10.36 -6.58
C ILE A 50 9.83 11.36 -7.64
N ASP A 51 10.46 12.53 -7.63
CA ASP A 51 10.27 13.56 -8.64
C ASP A 51 10.90 13.06 -9.94
N SER A 52 10.16 12.22 -10.70
CA SER A 52 10.54 11.79 -12.04
C SER A 52 10.42 12.92 -13.07
N ASN A 53 10.21 14.16 -12.61
CA ASN A 53 10.17 15.36 -13.44
C ASN A 53 11.45 16.22 -13.31
N ALA A 54 12.45 15.77 -12.55
CA ALA A 54 13.83 16.17 -12.80
C ALA A 54 14.24 15.60 -14.17
N ALA A 55 14.62 16.50 -15.08
CA ALA A 55 14.93 16.33 -16.50
C ALA A 55 15.32 14.89 -16.96
N PRO A 56 14.91 14.48 -18.18
CA PRO A 56 15.07 13.11 -18.71
C PRO A 56 16.51 12.63 -19.01
N ASN A 57 17.52 13.08 -18.25
CA ASN A 57 18.91 12.65 -18.37
C ASN A 57 19.63 12.37 -17.02
N GLU A 58 18.92 12.29 -15.89
CA GLU A 58 19.55 12.05 -14.56
C GLU A 58 19.27 10.65 -13.98
N GLY A 59 18.70 9.72 -14.76
CA GLY A 59 18.56 8.31 -14.39
C GLY A 59 19.79 7.46 -14.67
N HIS A 60 20.83 8.05 -15.26
CA HIS A 60 22.09 7.37 -15.59
C HIS A 60 23.16 7.80 -14.60
N MET A 61 23.60 6.88 -13.74
CA MET A 61 24.79 7.10 -12.92
C MET A 61 25.99 7.16 -13.85
N ASP A 62 26.60 8.33 -13.95
CA ASP A 62 27.81 8.56 -14.74
C ASP A 62 29.00 7.84 -14.07
N PRO A 63 29.51 6.74 -14.65
CA PRO A 63 30.55 5.91 -14.02
C PRO A 63 31.90 6.63 -13.89
N THR A 64 32.05 7.77 -14.56
CA THR A 64 33.27 8.58 -14.59
C THR A 64 33.24 9.76 -13.61
N LYS A 65 32.11 10.07 -12.98
CA LYS A 65 32.06 11.13 -11.95
C LYS A 65 32.59 10.62 -10.60
N PRO A 66 33.40 11.42 -9.88
CA PRO A 66 33.84 11.05 -8.54
C PRO A 66 32.66 11.10 -7.57
N LEU A 67 32.42 10.01 -6.84
CA LEU A 67 31.41 9.91 -5.79
C LEU A 67 32.08 9.71 -4.43
N ARG A 68 31.39 10.13 -3.37
CA ARG A 68 31.84 9.94 -2.00
C ARG A 68 31.79 8.46 -1.62
N CYS A 69 32.94 7.83 -1.46
CA CYS A 69 33.03 6.42 -1.12
C CYS A 69 32.98 6.19 0.39
N PHE A 70 32.18 5.21 0.80
CA PHE A 70 32.11 4.75 2.19
C PHE A 70 32.37 3.25 2.26
N VAL A 71 33.30 2.82 3.12
CA VAL A 71 33.61 1.41 3.37
C VAL A 71 33.40 1.13 4.84
N ALA A 72 32.57 0.14 5.16
CA ALA A 72 32.16 -0.17 6.54
C ALA A 72 31.61 1.05 7.33
N GLY A 73 30.98 2.00 6.63
CA GLY A 73 30.44 3.23 7.23
C GLY A 73 31.45 4.36 7.46
N GLN A 74 32.71 4.21 7.03
CA GLN A 74 33.74 5.26 7.10
C GLN A 74 33.99 5.88 5.72
N PHE A 75 34.12 7.21 5.66
CA PHE A 75 34.40 7.93 4.40
C PHE A 75 35.86 7.73 3.99
N VAL A 76 36.07 7.26 2.76
CA VAL A 76 37.40 6.85 2.28
C VAL A 76 37.99 7.83 1.25
N GLY A 77 37.14 8.68 0.66
CA GLY A 77 37.54 9.66 -0.35
C GLY A 77 36.51 9.79 -1.48
N GLU A 78 36.79 10.69 -2.42
CA GLU A 78 36.01 10.82 -3.67
C GLU A 78 36.64 9.95 -4.75
N LEU A 79 35.97 8.85 -5.09
CA LEU A 79 36.46 7.78 -5.98
C LEU A 79 35.39 7.49 -7.02
N THR A 80 35.77 6.90 -8.17
CA THR A 80 34.77 6.44 -9.14
C THR A 80 33.97 5.27 -8.58
N LEU A 81 32.79 5.01 -9.13
CA LEU A 81 31.90 3.94 -8.67
C LEU A 81 32.61 2.57 -8.65
N ALA A 82 33.38 2.28 -9.70
CA ALA A 82 34.16 1.04 -9.83
C ALA A 82 35.26 0.93 -8.76
N GLN A 83 35.95 2.02 -8.45
CA GLN A 83 37.01 2.03 -7.43
C GLN A 83 36.42 1.86 -6.02
N CYS A 84 35.28 2.50 -5.73
CA CYS A 84 34.62 2.36 -4.44
C CYS A 84 34.04 0.95 -4.22
N ALA A 85 33.49 0.34 -5.29
CA ALA A 85 33.04 -1.04 -5.28
C ALA A 85 34.21 -2.00 -4.95
N GLN A 86 35.34 -1.84 -5.63
CA GLN A 86 36.53 -2.66 -5.37
C GLN A 86 37.01 -2.57 -3.92
N HIS A 87 36.99 -1.36 -3.32
CA HIS A 87 37.35 -1.17 -1.92
C HIS A 87 36.38 -1.80 -0.92
N ASN A 88 35.13 -2.05 -1.31
CA ASN A 88 34.13 -2.76 -0.52
C ASN A 88 34.16 -4.28 -0.73
N GLY A 89 35.10 -4.80 -1.53
CA GLY A 89 35.26 -6.24 -1.77
C GLY A 89 34.17 -6.85 -2.65
N VAL A 90 33.35 -6.04 -3.30
CA VAL A 90 32.43 -6.50 -4.36
C VAL A 90 33.25 -6.65 -5.64
N ALA A 91 33.52 -7.89 -6.03
CA ALA A 91 34.23 -8.18 -7.27
C ALA A 91 33.43 -7.60 -8.44
N THR A 92 34.01 -6.62 -9.14
CA THR A 92 33.47 -6.06 -10.39
C THR A 92 33.73 -7.02 -11.55
N ASP A 93 33.36 -8.29 -11.40
CA ASP A 93 33.23 -9.21 -12.52
C ASP A 93 31.72 -9.38 -12.78
N ALA A 94 31.34 -9.09 -14.02
CA ALA A 94 30.02 -8.73 -14.50
C ALA A 94 28.95 -9.84 -14.45
N LEU A 95 28.92 -10.68 -13.41
CA LEU A 95 28.05 -11.87 -13.39
C LEU A 95 27.07 -11.99 -12.23
N ASP A 96 27.04 -11.09 -11.23
CA ASP A 96 26.05 -11.22 -10.13
C ASP A 96 25.22 -9.96 -9.85
N VAL A 97 25.18 -9.03 -10.81
CA VAL A 97 24.12 -8.02 -10.95
C VAL A 97 24.10 -7.62 -12.41
N GLY A 98 23.05 -8.01 -13.15
CA GLY A 98 22.91 -7.85 -14.62
C GLY A 98 22.84 -6.39 -15.10
N VAL A 99 23.93 -5.65 -14.91
CA VAL A 99 24.16 -4.29 -15.35
C VAL A 99 25.37 -4.34 -16.27
N ASP A 100 25.14 -4.15 -17.56
CA ASP A 100 26.22 -4.11 -18.53
C ASP A 100 26.98 -2.75 -18.42
N PRO A 101 28.18 -2.59 -19.00
CA PRO A 101 28.99 -1.38 -18.86
C PRO A 101 28.34 -0.11 -19.44
N SER A 102 27.21 -0.23 -20.14
CA SER A 102 26.38 0.89 -20.59
C SER A 102 25.26 1.27 -19.62
N GLY A 103 25.15 0.64 -18.44
CA GLY A 103 24.21 1.04 -17.39
C GLY A 103 22.74 0.67 -17.66
N ALA A 104 22.47 -0.20 -18.63
CA ALA A 104 21.14 -0.72 -18.87
C ALA A 104 20.86 -1.94 -17.98
N LEU A 105 19.64 -2.02 -17.44
CA LEU A 105 19.14 -3.19 -16.75
C LEU A 105 18.89 -4.29 -17.79
N ALA A 106 19.80 -5.24 -17.93
CA ALA A 106 19.65 -6.37 -18.86
C ALA A 106 18.56 -7.39 -18.46
N ALA A 107 17.72 -7.07 -17.46
CA ALA A 107 16.69 -7.96 -16.92
C ALA A 107 15.24 -7.53 -17.24
N ALA A 108 15.02 -6.52 -18.09
CA ALA A 108 13.67 -6.07 -18.46
C ALA A 108 13.18 -6.60 -19.84
N GLU A 109 14.05 -7.11 -20.72
CA GLU A 109 13.65 -7.53 -22.08
C GLU A 109 13.77 -9.04 -22.38
N GLN A 110 14.19 -9.88 -21.44
CA GLN A 110 14.19 -11.35 -21.60
C GLN A 110 13.31 -12.11 -20.60
N ALA A 111 12.10 -11.59 -20.31
CA ALA A 111 11.05 -12.35 -19.64
C ALA A 111 9.86 -12.66 -20.58
N GLY A 112 10.14 -12.98 -21.85
CA GLY A 112 9.11 -13.33 -22.84
C GLY A 112 9.53 -14.32 -23.93
N THR A 113 10.80 -14.72 -24.00
CA THR A 113 11.36 -15.61 -25.02
C THR A 113 12.51 -16.38 -24.34
N VAL A 114 12.57 -17.70 -24.15
CA VAL A 114 11.98 -18.88 -24.79
C VAL A 114 12.14 -20.02 -23.77
N LEU A 115 11.09 -20.79 -23.47
CA LEU A 115 11.24 -22.21 -23.06
C LEU A 115 10.05 -23.01 -23.60
N THR A 116 9.90 -23.06 -24.92
CA THR A 116 9.29 -24.24 -25.55
C THR A 116 10.41 -25.26 -25.66
N PRO A 117 10.38 -26.37 -24.88
CA PRO A 117 11.33 -27.44 -25.09
C PRO A 117 11.17 -27.98 -26.50
N LEU A 118 12.29 -28.08 -27.22
CA LEU A 118 12.36 -28.67 -28.54
C LEU A 118 11.91 -30.14 -28.44
N PRO A 119 10.88 -30.59 -29.18
CA PRO A 119 10.48 -31.98 -29.19
C PRO A 119 11.61 -32.84 -29.79
N PRO A 120 11.92 -34.02 -29.21
CA PRO A 120 12.91 -34.93 -29.79
C PRO A 120 12.48 -35.37 -31.20
N PRO A 121 13.42 -35.59 -32.14
CA PRO A 121 13.09 -36.04 -33.49
C PRO A 121 12.29 -37.35 -33.48
N ALA A 122 11.27 -37.41 -34.33
CA ALA A 122 10.48 -38.62 -34.56
C ALA A 122 11.32 -39.66 -35.30
N GLU A 123 11.63 -40.78 -34.63
CA GLU A 123 12.03 -42.03 -35.29
C GLU A 123 10.79 -42.85 -35.69
N PRO A 124 10.88 -43.63 -36.78
CA PRO A 124 9.72 -44.17 -37.50
C PRO A 124 8.94 -45.26 -36.75
N ALA A 125 7.64 -45.26 -37.03
CA ALA A 125 6.61 -46.11 -36.47
C ALA A 125 6.88 -47.61 -36.63
N THR A 126 6.75 -48.35 -35.52
CA THR A 126 6.36 -49.77 -35.51
C THR A 126 4.99 -49.86 -34.84
N PRO A 127 3.95 -50.44 -35.48
CA PRO A 127 2.60 -50.46 -34.93
C PRO A 127 2.37 -51.73 -34.12
N VAL A 128 2.12 -51.63 -32.80
CA VAL A 128 1.53 -52.76 -32.05
C VAL A 128 0.65 -52.28 -30.87
N ALA A 129 -0.65 -52.60 -30.99
CA ALA A 129 -1.68 -52.90 -29.99
C ALA A 129 -2.14 -51.85 -28.93
N ALA A 130 -3.43 -51.46 -29.03
CA ALA A 130 -4.31 -51.09 -27.90
C ALA A 130 -4.76 -52.37 -27.14
N PRO A 131 -5.09 -52.40 -25.82
CA PRO A 131 -6.16 -51.61 -25.13
C PRO A 131 -5.88 -51.38 -23.59
N PRO A 132 -6.85 -51.11 -22.67
CA PRO A 132 -8.12 -50.39 -22.72
C PRO A 132 -8.12 -49.08 -21.89
N THR A 133 -9.19 -48.32 -22.06
CA THR A 133 -9.53 -47.02 -21.46
C THR A 133 -9.51 -47.03 -19.91
N ALA A 134 -8.60 -46.26 -19.31
CA ALA A 134 -8.70 -45.83 -17.92
C ALA A 134 -9.56 -44.55 -17.84
N PRO A 135 -10.41 -44.38 -16.81
CA PRO A 135 -11.22 -43.18 -16.68
C PRO A 135 -10.30 -41.97 -16.47
N THR A 136 -10.53 -40.95 -17.30
CA THR A 136 -9.95 -39.61 -17.19
C THR A 136 -10.04 -39.12 -15.76
N ALA A 137 -8.89 -39.10 -15.05
CA ALA A 137 -8.76 -38.34 -13.84
C ALA A 137 -9.02 -36.87 -14.21
N ALA A 138 -10.12 -36.33 -13.70
CA ALA A 138 -10.43 -34.91 -13.82
C ALA A 138 -9.20 -34.12 -13.37
N ALA A 139 -8.71 -33.24 -14.24
CA ALA A 139 -7.68 -32.27 -13.89
C ALA A 139 -8.14 -31.55 -12.62
N ALA A 140 -7.40 -31.74 -11.53
CA ALA A 140 -7.58 -30.92 -10.34
C ALA A 140 -7.48 -29.44 -10.77
N PRO A 141 -8.37 -28.55 -10.31
CA PRO A 141 -8.27 -27.14 -10.64
C PRO A 141 -6.87 -26.67 -10.23
N GLN A 142 -6.09 -26.25 -11.21
CA GLN A 142 -4.80 -25.62 -11.00
C GLN A 142 -5.07 -24.41 -10.10
N ALA A 143 -4.69 -24.50 -8.83
CA ALA A 143 -4.79 -23.38 -7.91
C ALA A 143 -3.95 -22.26 -8.51
N VAL A 144 -4.62 -21.25 -9.07
CA VAL A 144 -3.98 -20.05 -9.59
C VAL A 144 -3.23 -19.44 -8.40
N SER A 145 -1.89 -19.46 -8.46
CA SER A 145 -1.05 -18.90 -7.42
C SER A 145 -1.47 -17.45 -7.18
N ALA A 146 -2.07 -17.18 -6.01
CA ALA A 146 -2.54 -15.84 -5.67
C ALA A 146 -1.34 -14.88 -5.64
N PRO A 147 -1.48 -13.66 -6.18
CA PRO A 147 -0.38 -12.69 -6.17
C PRO A 147 0.06 -12.41 -4.74
N THR A 148 1.37 -12.46 -4.50
CA THR A 148 2.00 -12.03 -3.26
C THR A 148 2.50 -10.61 -3.41
N GLY A 149 2.42 -9.82 -2.34
CA GLY A 149 2.82 -8.43 -2.37
C GLY A 149 3.12 -7.85 -1.01
N SER A 150 3.70 -6.66 -1.02
CA SER A 150 4.10 -5.98 0.20
C SER A 150 2.89 -5.56 1.03
N CYS A 151 2.83 -6.06 2.25
CA CYS A 151 1.80 -5.74 3.23
C CYS A 151 2.32 -4.67 4.21
N TRP A 152 1.50 -3.67 4.51
CA TRP A 152 1.82 -2.58 5.42
C TRP A 152 0.73 -2.43 6.46
N ARG A 153 1.12 -2.19 7.72
CA ARG A 153 0.19 -1.79 8.79
C ARG A 153 0.35 -0.31 9.11
N TYR A 154 -0.76 0.35 9.39
CA TYR A 154 -0.74 1.68 10.00
C TYR A 154 -0.96 1.57 11.51
N SER A 155 -0.03 2.10 12.29
CA SER A 155 -0.07 2.05 13.76
C SER A 155 0.86 3.13 14.30
N GLU A 156 0.55 3.72 15.45
CA GLU A 156 1.43 4.72 16.09
C GLU A 156 1.77 5.89 15.13
N SER A 157 0.80 6.27 14.29
CA SER A 157 0.94 7.31 13.27
C SER A 157 1.98 7.03 12.17
N GLN A 158 2.50 5.81 12.07
CA GLN A 158 3.49 5.40 11.08
C GLN A 158 3.07 4.17 10.27
N TRP A 159 3.57 4.11 9.04
CA TRP A 159 3.48 2.90 8.20
C TRP A 159 4.63 1.96 8.51
N ARG A 160 4.32 0.71 8.85
CA ARG A 160 5.30 -0.35 9.04
C ARG A 160 5.09 -1.46 8.01
N LYS A 161 6.10 -1.71 7.18
CA LYS A 161 6.12 -2.84 6.25
C LYS A 161 6.27 -4.14 7.03
N LEU A 162 5.53 -5.17 6.65
CA LEU A 162 5.76 -6.53 7.14
C LEU A 162 6.96 -7.14 6.39
N PRO A 163 7.81 -7.94 7.07
CA PRO A 163 9.07 -8.42 6.49
C PRO A 163 8.89 -9.40 5.33
N THR A 164 7.72 -10.03 5.21
CA THR A 164 7.41 -11.03 4.19
C THR A 164 6.34 -10.49 3.25
N ASP A 165 6.49 -10.73 1.95
CA ASP A 165 5.41 -10.48 0.99
C ASP A 165 4.30 -11.52 1.19
N LEU A 166 3.07 -11.05 1.27
CA LEU A 166 1.90 -11.84 1.64
C LEU A 166 0.86 -11.80 0.52
N THR A 167 0.06 -12.85 0.40
CA THR A 167 -1.17 -12.78 -0.38
C THR A 167 -2.14 -11.78 0.25
N LEU A 168 -3.12 -11.28 -0.52
CA LEU A 168 -4.15 -10.38 0.02
C LEU A 168 -4.81 -10.97 1.26
N ASN A 169 -5.15 -12.27 1.22
CA ASN A 169 -5.72 -12.99 2.35
C ASN A 169 -4.81 -12.98 3.57
N ALA A 170 -3.54 -13.38 3.41
CA ALA A 170 -2.61 -13.42 4.53
C ALA A 170 -2.37 -12.01 5.12
N CYS A 171 -2.34 -10.97 4.30
CA CYS A 171 -2.25 -9.59 4.78
C CYS A 171 -3.47 -9.18 5.61
N VAL A 172 -4.69 -9.43 5.11
CA VAL A 172 -5.94 -9.14 5.84
C VAL A 172 -6.02 -9.88 7.17
N GLN A 173 -5.68 -11.18 7.18
CA GLN A 173 -5.64 -11.99 8.39
C GLN A 173 -4.63 -11.45 9.40
N THR A 174 -3.41 -11.15 8.95
CA THR A 174 -2.34 -10.65 9.83
C THR A 174 -2.67 -9.27 10.42
N LEU A 175 -3.39 -8.43 9.69
CA LEU A 175 -3.72 -7.07 10.11
C LEU A 175 -4.96 -7.00 11.01
N PHE A 176 -6.00 -7.80 10.72
CA PHE A 176 -7.34 -7.58 11.24
C PHE A 176 -7.97 -8.78 11.96
N ALA A 177 -7.39 -9.98 11.88
CA ALA A 177 -7.96 -11.14 12.58
C ALA A 177 -7.99 -10.92 14.10
N GLY A 178 -9.15 -11.14 14.72
CA GLY A 178 -9.35 -10.97 16.16
C GLY A 178 -9.39 -9.51 16.62
N ARG A 179 -9.38 -8.53 15.69
CA ARG A 179 -9.47 -7.11 16.01
C ARG A 179 -10.88 -6.60 15.75
N CYS A 180 -11.51 -6.08 16.80
CA CYS A 180 -12.76 -5.35 16.71
C CYS A 180 -12.50 -3.85 16.60
N GLU A 181 -13.12 -3.20 15.62
CA GLU A 181 -13.09 -1.73 15.52
C GLU A 181 -14.29 -1.12 16.24
N ARG A 182 -14.07 0.06 16.86
CA ARG A 182 -15.15 0.79 17.56
C ARG A 182 -15.98 1.61 16.57
N GLN A 183 -17.21 1.94 16.95
CA GLN A 183 -18.04 2.84 16.17
C GLN A 183 -17.32 4.20 15.96
N GLY A 184 -17.22 4.62 14.70
CA GLY A 184 -16.49 5.83 14.29
C GLY A 184 -14.97 5.67 14.20
N GLY A 185 -14.41 4.50 14.52
CA GLY A 185 -13.01 4.15 14.35
C GLY A 185 -12.72 3.47 13.01
N ALA A 186 -11.46 3.50 12.60
CA ALA A 186 -10.97 2.70 11.48
C ALA A 186 -9.48 2.37 11.66
N THR A 187 -9.13 1.09 11.55
CA THR A 187 -7.73 0.64 11.47
C THR A 187 -7.34 0.49 9.99
N TYR A 188 -6.17 1.01 9.61
CA TYR A 188 -5.73 1.03 8.22
C TYR A 188 -4.55 0.08 7.94
N GLY A 189 -4.53 -0.45 6.73
CA GLY A 189 -3.47 -1.27 6.17
C GLY A 189 -3.28 -0.98 4.68
N ARG A 190 -2.23 -1.52 4.08
CA ARG A 190 -2.06 -1.54 2.62
C ARG A 190 -1.57 -2.89 2.17
N TRP A 191 -2.07 -3.31 1.02
CA TRP A 191 -1.56 -4.47 0.31
C TRP A 191 -1.26 -4.02 -1.12
N LEU A 192 0.02 -4.11 -1.51
CA LEU A 192 0.52 -3.48 -2.74
C LEU A 192 0.14 -1.99 -2.78
N GLN A 193 -0.60 -1.57 -3.80
CA GLN A 193 -1.11 -0.21 -3.96
C GLN A 193 -2.51 -0.02 -3.36
N GLN A 194 -3.18 -1.11 -2.94
CA GLN A 194 -4.55 -1.06 -2.41
C GLN A 194 -4.55 -0.70 -0.93
N THR A 195 -5.46 0.18 -0.54
CA THR A 195 -5.71 0.55 0.85
C THR A 195 -6.75 -0.40 1.44
N LEU A 196 -6.42 -0.96 2.59
CA LEU A 196 -7.32 -1.77 3.39
C LEU A 196 -7.76 -0.95 4.60
N ARG A 197 -9.04 -1.00 4.95
CA ARG A 197 -9.51 -0.45 6.23
C ARG A 197 -10.45 -1.42 6.91
N LEU A 198 -10.25 -1.55 8.21
CA LEU A 198 -11.16 -2.22 9.11
C LEU A 198 -12.13 -1.18 9.65
N VAL A 199 -13.42 -1.39 9.40
CA VAL A 199 -14.52 -0.61 9.99
C VAL A 199 -15.38 -1.56 10.83
N PRO A 200 -16.28 -1.07 11.69
CA PRO A 200 -17.11 -1.94 12.51
C PRO A 200 -17.84 -3.01 11.70
N GLY A 201 -17.48 -4.27 11.92
CA GLY A 201 -18.11 -5.43 11.31
C GLY A 201 -17.66 -5.80 9.90
N ARG A 202 -16.70 -5.11 9.28
CA ARG A 202 -16.20 -5.48 7.94
C ARG A 202 -14.84 -4.90 7.59
N VAL A 203 -14.15 -5.57 6.67
CA VAL A 203 -12.93 -5.09 6.02
C VAL A 203 -13.29 -4.57 4.64
N GLU A 204 -12.82 -3.37 4.32
CA GLU A 204 -13.04 -2.72 3.03
C GLU A 204 -11.71 -2.49 2.31
N ILE A 205 -11.76 -2.50 0.98
CA ILE A 205 -10.61 -2.31 0.09
C ILE A 205 -10.86 -1.17 -0.89
N SER A 206 -9.82 -0.41 -1.18
CA SER A 206 -9.86 0.74 -2.11
C SER A 206 -8.57 0.86 -2.91
N GLY A 207 -8.67 1.13 -4.21
CA GLY A 207 -7.51 1.42 -5.07
C GLY A 207 -7.14 2.90 -5.12
N ASP A 208 -8.10 3.79 -4.87
CA ASP A 208 -7.98 5.24 -4.99
C ASP A 208 -7.99 5.96 -3.62
N ASN A 209 -8.15 5.20 -2.53
CA ASN A 209 -8.32 5.69 -1.17
C ASN A 209 -9.52 6.65 -0.98
N ARG A 210 -10.53 6.51 -1.85
CA ARG A 210 -11.77 7.31 -1.82
C ARG A 210 -13.01 6.43 -1.93
N SER A 211 -13.00 5.50 -2.88
CA SER A 211 -14.05 4.51 -3.07
C SER A 211 -13.68 3.21 -2.38
N PHE A 212 -14.38 2.90 -1.29
CA PHE A 212 -14.17 1.69 -0.51
C PHE A 212 -15.30 0.71 -0.80
N ARG A 213 -14.92 -0.50 -1.21
CA ARG A 213 -15.85 -1.63 -1.37
C ARG A 213 -15.60 -2.63 -0.25
N THR A 214 -16.66 -3.27 0.24
CA THR A 214 -16.53 -4.38 1.19
C THR A 214 -15.75 -5.51 0.55
N LEU A 215 -14.64 -5.89 1.18
CA LEU A 215 -13.88 -7.07 0.81
C LEU A 215 -14.43 -8.30 1.51
N VAL A 216 -14.71 -8.18 2.81
CA VAL A 216 -15.26 -9.26 3.63
C VAL A 216 -15.94 -8.72 4.88
N GLU A 217 -17.03 -9.36 5.30
CA GLU A 217 -17.68 -9.06 6.58
C GLU A 217 -16.99 -9.82 7.72
N GLN A 218 -16.84 -9.15 8.86
CA GLN A 218 -16.30 -9.81 10.05
C GLN A 218 -17.37 -10.70 10.67
N GLY A 219 -16.99 -11.93 10.99
CA GLY A 219 -17.83 -12.86 11.73
C GLY A 219 -17.90 -12.52 13.22
N GLY A 220 -18.65 -13.35 13.95
CA GLY A 220 -18.70 -13.27 15.41
C GLY A 220 -17.30 -13.33 16.04
N GLY A 221 -17.12 -12.57 17.12
CA GLY A 221 -15.83 -12.47 17.82
C GLY A 221 -14.73 -11.76 17.03
N CYS A 222 -15.09 -10.96 16.02
CA CYS A 222 -14.16 -10.22 15.16
C CYS A 222 -13.20 -11.13 14.39
N SER A 223 -13.70 -12.32 14.06
CA SER A 223 -13.07 -13.21 13.10
C SER A 223 -13.18 -12.62 11.70
N VAL A 224 -12.13 -12.78 10.90
CA VAL A 224 -12.15 -12.37 9.49
C VAL A 224 -12.13 -13.65 8.66
N PRO A 225 -13.16 -13.94 7.85
CA PRO A 225 -13.15 -15.08 6.95
C PRO A 225 -11.99 -14.97 5.93
N PRO A 226 -11.54 -16.10 5.35
CA PRO A 226 -10.62 -16.07 4.24
C PRO A 226 -11.18 -15.23 3.09
N VAL A 227 -10.37 -14.36 2.51
CA VAL A 227 -10.71 -13.57 1.33
C VAL A 227 -10.08 -14.21 0.10
N GLY A 228 -10.87 -14.43 -0.94
CA GLY A 228 -10.49 -15.14 -2.16
C GLY A 228 -11.15 -14.54 -3.38
#